data_AF-A0A1R1IH55-F1
#
_entry.id   AF-A0A1R1IH55-F1
#
_cell.length_a   1.000
_cell.length_b   1.000
_cell.length_c   1.000
_cell.angle_alpha   90.00
_cell.angle_beta   90.00
_cell.angle_gamma   90.00
#
_symmetry.space_group_name_H-M   'P 1'
#
loop_
_entity.id
_entity.type
_entity.pdbx_description
1 polymer ?
#
loop_
_entity_poly.entity_id
_entity_poly.type
_entity_poly.pdbx_seq_one_letter_code
_entity_poly.pdbx_strand_id
1 'polypeptide(L)'
;MEILYTTNNEFGQAVFARRDEAHQVARIRRALNNATTWAEFKELMDPYEYQYLVEKNLGMKMDDIDLSEPFRPDAIPGVADRYYPTWLQARMLEWFPKSLILKYDGDITSLKGDALVLPGEYADEVADDLRSEGYTVARTDLSFL
;
A
#
# COMPACT_ATOMS: atom_id res chain seq x y z
N MET A 1 -11.52 2.02 14.47
CA MET A 1 -10.41 1.82 13.50
C MET A 1 -10.56 2.89 12.42
N GLU A 2 -9.46 3.55 12.04
CA GLU A 2 -9.48 4.61 11.03
C GLU A 2 -9.04 4.07 9.67
N ILE A 3 -9.89 4.27 8.66
CA ILE A 3 -9.74 3.77 7.31
C ILE A 3 -9.64 4.96 6.35
N LEU A 4 -8.64 4.92 5.48
CA LEU A 4 -8.53 5.80 4.34
C LEU A 4 -8.97 5.07 3.07
N TYR A 5 -9.62 5.78 2.16
CA TYR A 5 -9.97 5.21 0.86
C TYR A 5 -9.68 6.14 -0.30
N THR A 6 -9.41 5.54 -1.46
CA THR A 6 -9.23 6.24 -2.72
C THR A 6 -9.67 5.36 -3.89
N THR A 7 -9.98 6.01 -5.00
CA THR A 7 -10.22 5.39 -6.32
C THR A 7 -9.16 5.78 -7.34
N ASN A 8 -8.11 6.47 -6.89
CA ASN A 8 -7.06 7.01 -7.75
C ASN A 8 -6.04 5.91 -8.13
N ASN A 9 -6.44 5.03 -9.05
CA ASN A 9 -5.59 4.01 -9.66
C ASN A 9 -5.95 3.76 -11.11
N GLU A 10 -5.06 3.07 -11.83
CA GLU A 10 -5.19 2.78 -13.27
C GLU A 10 -6.41 1.91 -13.63
N PHE A 11 -7.01 1.22 -12.65
CA PHE A 11 -8.14 0.31 -12.84
C PHE A 11 -9.48 0.89 -12.36
N GLY A 12 -9.50 2.09 -11.79
CA GLY A 12 -10.69 2.71 -11.21
C GLY A 12 -11.31 1.90 -10.07
N GLN A 13 -10.52 1.09 -9.36
CA GLN A 13 -11.01 0.25 -8.24
C GLN A 13 -11.07 1.04 -6.93
N ALA A 14 -11.98 0.70 -6.03
CA ALA A 14 -11.97 1.26 -4.68
C ALA A 14 -10.95 0.49 -3.82
N VAL A 15 -10.04 1.21 -3.16
CA VAL A 15 -9.14 0.62 -2.17
C VAL A 15 -9.30 1.31 -0.84
N PHE A 16 -9.48 0.49 0.19
CA PHE A 16 -9.60 0.89 1.58
C PHE A 16 -8.40 0.35 2.34
N ALA A 17 -7.81 1.17 3.20
CA ALA A 17 -6.66 0.76 3.98
C ALA A 17 -6.74 1.37 5.37
N ARG A 18 -6.21 0.64 6.37
CA ARG A 18 -5.98 1.23 7.68
C ARG A 18 -5.05 2.42 7.52
N ARG A 19 -5.29 3.48 8.30
CA ARG A 19 -4.58 4.75 8.13
C ARG A 19 -3.05 4.60 8.19
N ASP A 20 -2.54 3.80 9.12
CA ASP A 20 -1.12 3.49 9.27
C ASP A 20 -0.54 2.82 8.02
N GLU A 21 -1.20 1.78 7.51
CA GLU A 21 -0.78 1.05 6.30
C GLU A 21 -0.83 1.95 5.05
N ALA A 22 -1.89 2.76 4.92
CA ALA A 22 -2.04 3.72 3.83
C ALA A 22 -0.89 4.73 3.79
N HIS A 23 -0.53 5.29 4.95
CA HIS A 23 0.58 6.24 5.05
C HIS A 23 1.94 5.56 4.83
N GLN A 24 2.14 4.33 5.34
CA GLN A 24 3.37 3.57 5.14
C GLN A 24 3.59 3.29 3.66
N VAL A 25 2.60 2.71 2.97
CA VAL A 25 2.70 2.39 1.53
C VAL A 25 2.88 3.66 0.71
N ALA A 26 2.15 4.74 1.00
CA ALA A 26 2.32 6.01 0.30
C ALA A 26 3.72 6.60 0.48
N ARG A 27 4.30 6.51 1.69
CA ARG A 27 5.68 6.94 1.93
C ARG A 27 6.68 6.11 1.13
N ILE A 28 6.53 4.78 1.12
CA ILE A 28 7.41 3.89 0.37
C ILE A 28 7.34 4.20 -1.13
N ARG A 29 6.13 4.32 -1.70
CA ARG A 29 5.94 4.66 -3.12
C ARG A 29 6.59 6.00 -3.46
N ARG A 30 6.43 7.01 -2.61
CA ARG A 30 7.09 8.30 -2.78
C ARG A 30 8.61 8.15 -2.79
N ALA A 31 9.19 7.35 -1.89
CA ALA A 31 10.62 7.11 -1.84
C ALA A 31 11.11 6.40 -3.11
N LEU A 32 10.42 5.34 -3.54
CA LEU A 32 10.74 4.59 -4.76
C LEU A 32 10.73 5.48 -6.01
N ASN A 33 9.75 6.39 -6.11
CA ASN A 33 9.56 7.18 -7.32
C ASN A 33 10.45 8.43 -7.38
N ASN A 34 10.91 8.95 -6.24
CA ASN A 34 11.55 10.27 -6.18
C ASN A 34 13.02 10.22 -5.78
N ALA A 35 13.51 9.15 -5.13
CA ALA A 35 14.90 9.07 -4.72
C ALA A 35 15.82 8.81 -5.92
N THR A 36 16.94 9.52 -5.96
CA THR A 36 18.00 9.33 -6.96
C THR A 36 19.24 8.65 -6.40
N THR A 37 19.41 8.67 -5.06
CA THR A 37 20.50 8.03 -4.33
C THR A 37 19.98 7.23 -3.13
N TRP A 38 20.81 6.30 -2.63
CA TRP A 38 20.47 5.55 -1.42
C TRP A 38 20.34 6.45 -0.18
N ALA A 39 21.08 7.57 -0.13
CA ALA A 39 20.90 8.60 0.89
C ALA A 39 19.48 9.18 0.87
N GLU A 40 19.02 9.66 -0.29
CA GLU A 40 17.68 10.23 -0.44
C GLU A 40 16.58 9.20 -0.18
N PHE A 41 16.77 7.97 -0.65
CA PHE A 41 15.82 6.89 -0.40
C PHE A 41 15.67 6.63 1.11
N LYS A 42 16.79 6.54 1.84
CA LYS A 42 16.80 6.39 3.31
C LYS A 42 16.10 7.55 4.01
N GLU A 43 16.32 8.79 3.59
CA GLU A 43 15.69 9.97 4.20
C GLU A 43 14.18 10.04 3.95
N LEU A 44 13.71 9.56 2.80
CA LEU A 44 12.29 9.57 2.45
C LEU A 44 11.49 8.46 3.14
N MET A 45 12.16 7.41 3.59
CA MET A 45 11.59 6.22 4.22
C MET A 45 11.37 6.39 5.73
N ASP A 46 10.53 5.54 6.31
CA ASP A 46 10.52 5.38 7.76
C ASP A 46 11.80 4.65 8.22
N PRO A 47 12.46 5.06 9.31
CA PRO A 47 13.70 4.43 9.75
C PRO A 47 13.58 2.94 10.04
N TYR A 48 12.46 2.50 10.63
CA TYR A 48 12.25 1.09 10.96
C TYR A 48 11.93 0.27 9.70
N GLU A 49 11.13 0.82 8.79
CA GLU A 49 10.86 0.20 7.49
C GLU A 49 12.13 0.07 6.65
N TYR A 50 12.95 1.12 6.59
CA TYR A 50 14.19 1.10 5.84
C TYR A 50 15.17 0.07 6.42
N GLN A 51 15.30 0.02 7.75
CA GLN A 51 16.11 -1.02 8.40
C GLN A 51 15.59 -2.42 8.08
N TYR A 52 14.28 -2.64 8.21
CA TYR A 52 13.66 -3.93 7.88
C TYR A 52 13.93 -4.32 6.43
N LEU A 53 13.78 -3.38 5.50
CA LEU A 53 14.05 -3.60 4.08
C LEU A 53 15.51 -4.01 3.84
N VAL A 54 16.48 -3.29 4.40
CA VAL A 54 17.90 -3.60 4.21
C VAL A 54 18.26 -4.95 4.82
N GLU A 55 17.85 -5.20 6.06
CA GLU A 55 18.25 -6.40 6.78
C GLU A 55 17.50 -7.66 6.35
N LYS A 56 16.21 -7.54 6.02
CA LYS A 56 15.33 -8.69 5.75
C LYS A 56 15.08 -8.91 4.27
N ASN A 57 14.89 -7.85 3.49
CA ASN A 57 14.58 -7.98 2.07
C ASN A 57 15.86 -8.04 1.23
N LEU A 58 16.87 -7.22 1.55
CA LEU A 58 18.16 -7.24 0.86
C LEU A 58 19.16 -8.23 1.48
N GLY A 59 18.99 -8.59 2.75
CA GLY A 59 19.93 -9.46 3.47
C GLY A 59 21.29 -8.80 3.71
N MET A 60 21.33 -7.47 3.75
CA MET A 60 22.54 -6.65 3.92
C MET A 60 22.56 -6.02 5.31
N LYS A 61 23.73 -5.52 5.75
CA LYS A 61 23.77 -4.62 6.90
C LYS A 61 23.59 -3.19 6.44
N MET A 62 23.06 -2.36 7.32
CA MET A 62 22.88 -0.93 7.09
C MET A 62 24.19 -0.21 6.72
N ASP A 63 25.31 -0.62 7.31
CA ASP A 63 26.64 -0.06 7.05
C ASP A 63 27.24 -0.50 5.71
N ASP A 64 26.66 -1.54 5.08
CA ASP A 64 27.13 -2.04 3.77
C ASP A 64 26.50 -1.26 2.60
N ILE A 65 25.53 -0.38 2.86
CA ILE A 65 24.89 0.45 1.82
C ILE A 65 25.73 1.70 1.57
N ASP A 66 26.28 1.84 0.36
CA ASP A 66 26.89 3.09 -0.08
C ASP A 66 25.80 4.13 -0.38
N LEU A 67 25.67 5.11 0.51
CA LEU A 67 24.66 6.17 0.41
C LEU A 67 24.87 7.09 -0.81
N SER A 68 26.06 7.12 -1.39
CA SER A 68 26.38 7.93 -2.56
C SER A 68 26.04 7.26 -3.89
N GLU A 69 25.78 5.94 -3.88
CA GLU A 69 25.43 5.21 -5.08
C GLU A 69 24.04 5.62 -5.61
N PRO A 70 23.86 5.64 -6.94
CA PRO A 70 22.55 5.84 -7.55
C PRO A 70 21.54 4.81 -7.05
N PHE A 71 20.38 5.27 -6.60
CA PHE A 71 19.28 4.41 -6.23
C PHE A 71 18.49 4.02 -7.47
N ARG A 72 18.16 2.73 -7.57
CA ARG A 72 17.26 2.21 -8.60
C ARG A 72 16.22 1.34 -7.93
N PRO A 73 14.91 1.58 -8.16
CA PRO A 73 13.84 0.81 -7.50
C PRO A 73 13.91 -0.70 -7.78
N ASP A 74 14.43 -1.10 -8.94
CA ASP A 74 14.64 -2.50 -9.34
C ASP A 74 15.69 -3.24 -8.49
N ALA A 75 16.51 -2.52 -7.73
CA ALA A 75 17.42 -3.12 -6.75
C ALA A 75 16.69 -3.69 -5.53
N ILE A 76 15.42 -3.32 -5.31
CA ILE A 76 14.62 -3.81 -4.19
C ILE A 76 13.79 -5.03 -4.65
N PRO A 77 14.01 -6.22 -4.06
CA PRO A 77 13.23 -7.42 -4.36
C PRO A 77 11.73 -7.18 -4.22
N GLY A 78 10.98 -7.64 -5.22
CA GLY A 78 9.53 -7.50 -5.28
C GLY A 78 9.03 -6.19 -5.92
N VAL A 79 9.85 -5.16 -6.12
CA VAL A 79 9.41 -3.94 -6.82
C VAL A 79 9.08 -4.25 -8.28
N ALA A 80 9.98 -4.92 -9.00
CA ALA A 80 9.77 -5.28 -10.41
C ALA A 80 8.54 -6.18 -10.62
N ASP A 81 8.26 -7.05 -9.65
CA ASP A 81 7.12 -7.97 -9.68
C ASP A 81 5.80 -7.37 -9.17
N ARG A 82 5.84 -6.12 -8.69
CA ARG A 82 4.75 -5.40 -8.01
C ARG A 82 4.30 -6.03 -6.68
N TYR A 83 5.21 -6.70 -5.98
CA TYR A 83 5.01 -7.24 -4.62
C TYR A 83 5.44 -6.28 -3.50
N TYR A 84 6.31 -5.31 -3.80
CA TYR A 84 6.73 -4.26 -2.88
C TYR A 84 6.46 -2.87 -3.49
N PRO A 85 5.87 -1.92 -2.72
CA PRO A 85 5.32 -2.10 -1.36
C PRO A 85 4.12 -3.03 -1.32
N THR A 86 3.73 -3.45 -0.10
CA THR A 86 2.61 -4.37 0.12
C THR A 86 1.33 -3.91 -0.58
N TRP A 87 0.63 -4.87 -1.19
CA TRP A 87 -0.63 -4.62 -1.85
C TRP A 87 -1.77 -4.45 -0.84
N LEU A 88 -2.29 -3.22 -0.71
CA LEU A 88 -3.34 -2.92 0.26
C LEU A 88 -4.66 -3.66 0.00
N GLN A 89 -4.94 -4.05 -1.25
CA GLN A 89 -6.11 -4.88 -1.60
C GLN A 89 -6.03 -6.29 -1.02
N ALA A 90 -4.83 -6.87 -0.90
CA ALA A 90 -4.65 -8.12 -0.18
C ALA A 90 -4.89 -7.93 1.33
N ARG A 91 -4.45 -6.80 1.89
CA ARG A 91 -4.64 -6.45 3.31
C ARG A 91 -6.11 -6.20 3.66
N MET A 92 -6.92 -5.71 2.72
CA MET A 92 -8.37 -5.56 2.92
C MET A 92 -9.02 -6.87 3.35
N LEU A 93 -8.63 -8.01 2.79
CA LEU A 93 -9.23 -9.32 3.13
C LEU A 93 -9.09 -9.70 4.61
N GLU A 94 -8.14 -9.11 5.34
CA GLU A 94 -7.90 -9.41 6.75
C GLU A 94 -8.95 -8.80 7.69
N TRP A 95 -9.61 -7.72 7.27
CA TRP A 95 -10.49 -6.95 8.15
C TRP A 95 -11.81 -6.51 7.50
N PHE A 96 -11.91 -6.52 6.17
CA PHE A 96 -13.06 -5.96 5.47
C PHE A 96 -14.33 -6.79 5.71
N PRO A 97 -15.49 -6.17 6.00
CA PRO A 97 -16.72 -6.89 6.28
C PRO A 97 -17.20 -7.72 5.08
N LYS A 98 -17.37 -9.03 5.27
CA LYS A 98 -17.81 -9.95 4.20
C LYS A 98 -19.20 -9.60 3.64
N SER A 99 -20.08 -9.04 4.48
CA SER A 99 -21.39 -8.52 4.07
C SER A 99 -21.28 -7.46 2.98
N LEU A 100 -20.32 -6.55 3.12
CA LEU A 100 -20.11 -5.45 2.18
C LEU A 100 -19.42 -5.91 0.89
N ILE A 101 -18.54 -6.92 0.98
CA ILE A 101 -17.99 -7.58 -0.22
C ILE A 101 -19.12 -8.12 -1.09
N LEU A 102 -20.06 -8.86 -0.50
CA LEU A 102 -21.20 -9.42 -1.22
C LEU A 102 -22.18 -8.35 -1.72
N LYS A 103 -22.40 -7.28 -0.94
CA LYS A 103 -23.33 -6.21 -1.28
C LYS A 103 -22.89 -5.41 -2.52
N TYR A 104 -21.59 -5.21 -2.69
CA TYR A 104 -21.01 -4.33 -3.69
C TYR A 104 -20.22 -5.08 -4.77
N ASP A 105 -20.58 -6.34 -5.02
CA ASP A 105 -19.98 -7.20 -6.06
C ASP A 105 -18.45 -7.25 -5.98
N GLY A 106 -17.90 -7.28 -4.76
CA GLY A 106 -16.47 -7.42 -4.54
C GLY A 106 -15.96 -8.79 -4.95
N ASP A 107 -14.89 -8.80 -5.74
CA ASP A 107 -14.25 -10.02 -6.23
C ASP A 107 -12.95 -10.30 -5.46
N ILE A 108 -12.65 -11.58 -5.24
CA ILE A 108 -11.39 -12.03 -4.66
C ILE A 108 -10.59 -12.64 -5.79
N THR A 109 -9.65 -11.87 -6.33
CA THR A 109 -8.80 -12.36 -7.41
C THR A 109 -7.70 -13.25 -6.83
N SER A 110 -7.37 -14.37 -7.50
CA SER A 110 -6.28 -15.27 -7.09
C SER A 110 -5.01 -15.13 -7.94
N LEU A 111 -4.93 -14.14 -8.84
CA LEU A 111 -3.93 -14.09 -9.91
C LEU A 111 -2.47 -13.98 -9.41
N LYS A 112 -2.24 -13.52 -8.17
CA LYS A 112 -0.92 -13.47 -7.50
C LYS A 112 -1.01 -13.61 -5.96
N GLY A 113 -2.02 -14.33 -5.48
CA GLY A 113 -2.50 -14.29 -4.09
C GLY A 113 -3.89 -13.64 -4.02
N ASP A 114 -4.62 -13.89 -2.94
CA ASP A 114 -5.98 -13.38 -2.77
C ASP A 114 -5.94 -11.86 -2.53
N ALA A 115 -6.64 -11.10 -3.38
CA ALA A 115 -6.81 -9.65 -3.24
C ALA A 115 -8.26 -9.25 -3.44
N LEU A 116 -8.77 -8.36 -2.58
CA LEU A 116 -10.13 -7.82 -2.70
C LEU A 116 -10.17 -6.68 -3.72
N VAL A 117 -10.95 -6.89 -4.77
CA VAL A 117 -11.25 -5.89 -5.79
C VAL A 117 -12.68 -5.40 -5.56
N LEU A 118 -12.83 -4.11 -5.28
CA LEU A 118 -14.13 -3.45 -5.21
C LEU A 118 -14.29 -2.49 -6.38
N PRO A 119 -15.47 -2.43 -7.03
CA PRO A 119 -15.77 -1.42 -8.04
C PRO A 119 -15.63 -0.01 -7.45
N GLY A 120 -14.92 0.89 -8.15
CA GLY A 120 -14.73 2.27 -7.69
C GLY A 120 -16.00 3.12 -7.66
N GLU A 121 -17.01 2.76 -8.46
CA GLU A 121 -18.28 3.46 -8.51
C GLU A 121 -19.05 3.40 -7.17
N TYR A 122 -18.85 2.34 -6.40
CA TYR A 122 -19.47 2.15 -5.09
C TYR A 122 -18.64 2.70 -3.92
N ALA A 123 -17.48 3.34 -4.17
CA ALA A 123 -16.53 3.68 -3.12
C ALA A 123 -17.11 4.55 -2.00
N ASP A 124 -17.91 5.55 -2.35
CA ASP A 124 -18.50 6.47 -1.37
C ASP A 124 -19.61 5.78 -0.54
N GLU A 125 -20.39 4.90 -1.17
CA GLU A 125 -21.45 4.13 -0.50
C GLU A 125 -20.89 3.05 0.42
N VAL A 126 -19.84 2.35 -0.03
CA VAL A 126 -19.07 1.43 0.79
C VAL A 126 -18.49 2.15 2.01
N ALA A 127 -17.98 3.38 1.84
CA ALA A 127 -17.47 4.19 2.93
C ALA A 127 -18.56 4.55 3.95
N ASP A 128 -19.78 4.87 3.50
CA ASP A 128 -20.93 5.17 4.37
C ASP A 128 -21.42 3.93 5.15
N ASP A 129 -21.43 2.76 4.52
CA ASP A 129 -21.74 1.51 5.19
C ASP A 129 -20.70 1.16 6.25
N LEU A 130 -19.41 1.30 5.93
CA LEU A 130 -18.34 1.13 6.91
C LEU A 130 -18.49 2.10 8.08
N ARG A 131 -18.85 3.37 7.83
CA ARG A 131 -19.16 4.32 8.92
C ARG A 131 -20.32 3.84 9.78
N SER A 132 -21.35 3.27 9.16
CA SER A 132 -22.52 2.71 9.86
C SER A 132 -22.17 1.47 10.71
N GLU A 133 -21.13 0.71 10.32
CA GLU A 133 -20.56 -0.37 11.13
C GLU A 133 -19.60 0.11 12.24
N GLY A 134 -19.38 1.42 12.37
CA GLY A 134 -18.57 2.01 13.44
C GLY A 134 -17.11 2.31 13.07
N TYR A 135 -16.74 2.20 11.80
CA TYR A 135 -15.42 2.64 11.32
C TYR A 135 -15.36 4.16 11.17
N THR A 136 -14.18 4.75 11.34
CA THR A 136 -13.92 6.14 10.93
C THR A 136 -13.34 6.09 9.53
N VAL A 137 -14.05 6.59 8.52
CA VAL A 137 -13.65 6.47 7.11
C VAL A 137 -13.48 7.84 6.48
N ALA A 138 -12.33 8.10 5.86
CA ALA A 138 -12.03 9.35 5.17
C ALA A 138 -11.44 9.11 3.78
N ARG A 139 -11.84 9.94 2.81
CA ARG A 139 -11.24 9.94 1.47
C ARG A 139 -9.85 10.56 1.53
N THR A 140 -8.94 10.10 0.67
CA THR A 140 -7.58 10.64 0.58
C THR A 140 -7.05 10.71 -0.84
N ASP A 141 -6.08 11.60 -1.03
CA ASP A 141 -5.28 11.81 -2.24
C ASP A 141 -3.92 11.08 -2.18
N LEU A 142 -3.62 10.34 -1.09
CA LEU A 142 -2.42 9.54 -0.98
C LEU A 142 -2.32 8.54 -2.15
N SER A 143 -1.15 8.49 -2.78
CA SER A 143 -0.82 7.47 -3.77
C SER A 143 -0.29 6.22 -3.06
N PHE A 144 -1.20 5.32 -2.69
CA PHE A 144 -0.86 4.01 -2.11
C PHE A 144 -1.24 2.83 -3.01
N LEU A 145 -1.43 3.08 -4.31
CA LEU A 145 -1.77 2.11 -5.35
C LEU A 145 -0.77 2.11 -6.49
#